data_AF-A0AAE3DFV7-F1
#
_entry.id   AF-A0AAE3DFV7-F1
#
_cell.length_a   1.000
_cell.length_b   1.000
_cell.length_c   1.000
_cell.angle_alpha   90.00
_cell.angle_beta   90.00
_cell.angle_gamma   90.00
#
_symmetry.space_group_name_H-M   'P 1'
#
loop_
_entity.id
_entity.type
_entity.pdbx_description
1 polymer ?
#
loop_
_entity_poly.entity_id
_entity_poly.type
_entity_poly.pdbx_seq_one_letter_code
_entity_poly.pdbx_strand_id
1 'polypeptide(L)' 'MRFQVLLKKENVPGTNFFPFFETDDIHEAKDFAMRLAFEEFNLVKVMDTKRQELVRDFDAAIYRE' A
#
# COMPACT_ATOMS: atom_id res chain seq x y z
N MET A 1 -6.22 -2.95 11.77
CA MET A 1 -5.54 -2.49 10.54
C MET A 1 -5.44 -3.62 9.52
N ARG A 2 -6.42 -3.65 8.61
CA ARG A 2 -6.55 -4.60 7.50
C ARG A 2 -5.60 -4.30 6.35
N PHE A 3 -5.31 -3.03 6.09
CA PHE A 3 -4.52 -2.59 4.96
C PHE A 3 -3.18 -2.04 5.43
N GLN A 4 -2.09 -2.56 4.88
CA GLN A 4 -0.74 -2.07 5.11
C GLN A 4 -0.18 -1.48 3.82
N VAL A 5 0.21 -0.21 3.87
CA VAL A 5 0.96 0.46 2.80
C VAL A 5 2.44 0.18 3.02
N LEU A 6 3.01 -0.58 2.10
CA LEU A 6 4.41 -0.95 2.07
C LEU A 6 5.17 -0.01 1.14
N LEU A 7 6.29 0.53 1.62
CA LEU A 7 7.15 1.44 0.88
C LEU A 7 8.53 0.82 0.67
N LYS A 8 9.11 1.04 -0.50
CA LYS A 8 10.53 0.84 -0.79
C LYS A 8 11.06 2.07 -1.54
N LYS A 9 12.27 2.50 -1.20
CA LYS A 9 12.98 3.57 -1.91
C LYS A 9 13.88 2.93 -2.98
N GLU A 10 13.54 3.08 -4.25
CA GLU A 10 14.23 2.46 -5.39
C GLU A 10 15.69 2.94 -5.54
N ASN A 11 15.94 4.21 -5.22
CA ASN A 11 17.27 4.82 -5.28
C ASN A 11 18.24 4.35 -4.17
N VAL A 12 17.74 3.62 -3.15
CA VAL A 12 18.58 3.07 -2.09
C VAL A 12 18.75 1.57 -2.30
N PRO A 13 19.91 1.12 -2.83
CA PRO A 13 20.16 -0.29 -3.08
C PRO A 13 20.13 -1.10 -1.78
N GLY A 14 19.60 -2.33 -1.87
CA GLY A 14 19.48 -3.23 -0.71
C GLY A 14 18.29 -2.95 0.20
N THR A 15 17.45 -1.95 -0.07
CA THR A 15 16.21 -1.73 0.70
C THR A 15 15.12 -2.71 0.28
N ASN A 16 14.45 -3.28 1.28
CA ASN A 16 13.25 -4.07 1.12
C ASN A 16 12.01 -3.23 1.38
N PHE A 17 10.85 -3.75 0.98
CA PHE A 17 9.57 -3.16 1.38
C PHE A 17 9.46 -3.19 2.91
N PHE A 18 9.05 -2.06 3.49
CA PHE A 18 8.77 -1.94 4.91
C PHE A 18 7.36 -1.34 5.10
N PRO A 19 6.66 -1.68 6.19
CA PRO A 19 5.36 -1.07 6.51
C PRO A 19 5.55 0.40 6.87
N PHE A 20 4.90 1.29 6.12
CA PHE A 20 4.98 2.74 6.32
C PHE A 20 3.72 3.30 6.99
N PHE A 21 2.55 2.78 6.60
CA PHE A 21 1.25 3.21 7.11
C PHE A 21 0.29 2.02 7.16
N GLU A 22 -0.61 2.00 8.15
CA GLU A 22 -1.60 0.95 8.32
C GLU A 22 -2.96 1.56 8.64
N THR A 23 -4.02 1.02 8.05
CA THR A 23 -5.40 1.46 8.26
C THR A 23 -6.38 0.30 8.09
N ASP A 24 -7.61 0.45 8.57
CA ASP A 24 -8.73 -0.44 8.28
C ASP A 24 -9.56 0.03 7.07
N ASP A 25 -9.33 1.25 6.57
CA ASP A 25 -10.03 1.85 5.43
C ASP A 25 -9.24 1.71 4.11
N ILE A 26 -9.87 1.08 3.12
CA ILE A 26 -9.27 0.88 1.79
C ILE A 26 -9.06 2.19 1.04
N HIS A 27 -9.94 3.17 1.23
CA HIS A 27 -9.88 4.48 0.56
C HIS A 27 -8.74 5.31 1.14
N GLU A 28 -8.56 5.27 2.46
CA GLU A 28 -7.40 5.89 3.10
C GLU A 28 -6.09 5.24 2.64
N ALA A 29 -6.04 3.89 2.58
CA ALA A 29 -4.88 3.18 2.06
C ALA A 29 -4.58 3.54 0.59
N LYS A 30 -5.61 3.70 -0.25
CA LYS A 30 -5.50 4.16 -1.64
C LYS A 30 -4.91 5.56 -1.72
N ASP A 31 -5.46 6.50 -0.95
CA ASP A 31 -5.02 7.90 -0.95
C ASP A 31 -3.56 8.04 -0.50
N PHE A 32 -3.16 7.35 0.58
CA PHE A 32 -1.78 7.33 1.02
C PHE A 32 -0.86 6.68 0.00
N ALA A 33 -1.25 5.53 -0.55
CA ALA A 33 -0.42 4.82 -1.53
C ALA A 33 -0.22 5.67 -2.80
N MET A 34 -1.27 6.33 -3.28
CA MET A 34 -1.19 7.24 -4.42
C MET A 34 -0.27 8.42 -4.13
N ARG A 35 -0.43 9.10 -2.99
CA ARG A 35 0.45 10.23 -2.58
C ARG A 35 1.91 9.81 -2.52
N LEU A 36 2.21 8.66 -1.91
CA LEU A 36 3.57 8.14 -1.82
C LEU A 36 4.14 7.76 -3.19
N ALA A 37 3.32 7.21 -4.10
CA ALA A 37 3.77 6.83 -5.44
C ALA A 37 4.12 8.04 -6.32
N PHE A 38 3.66 9.24 -5.99
CA PHE A 38 4.05 10.48 -6.69
C PHE A 38 5.44 10.99 -6.30
N GLU A 39 6.00 10.57 -5.17
CA GLU A 39 7.37 10.92 -4.82
C GLU A 39 8.37 10.16 -5.71
N GLU A 40 9.42 10.85 -6.14
CA GLU A 40 10.48 10.26 -6.94
C GLU A 40 11.14 9.07 -6.21
N PHE A 41 11.33 7.96 -6.95
CA PHE A 41 11.91 6.71 -6.46
C PHE A 41 11.09 5.92 -5.42
N ASN A 42 9.84 6.27 -5.16
CA ASN A 42 9.00 5.44 -4.30
C ASN A 42 8.38 4.27 -5.07
N LEU A 43 8.60 3.06 -4.56
CA LEU A 43 7.84 1.88 -4.91
C LEU A 43 6.86 1.58 -3.78
N VAL A 44 5.57 1.60 -4.11
CA VAL A 44 4.50 1.46 -3.13
C VAL A 44 3.67 0.21 -3.44
N LYS A 45 3.30 -0.53 -2.40
CA LYS A 45 2.39 -1.67 -2.47
C LYS A 45 1.37 -1.56 -1.33
N VAL A 46 0.17 -2.09 -1.52
CA VAL A 46 -0.81 -2.21 -0.44
C VAL A 46 -1.09 -3.70 -0.23
N MET A 47 -1.00 -4.15 1.02
CA MET A 47 -1.27 -5.53 1.44
C MET A 47 -2.59 -5.56 2.21
N ASP A 48 -3.53 -6.42 1.79
CA ASP A 48 -4.67 -6.82 2.62
C ASP A 48 -4.20 -7.94 3.56
N THR A 49 -3.95 -7.60 4.82
CA THR A 49 -3.44 -8.52 5.84
C THR A 49 -4.45 -9.59 6.24
N LYS A 50 -5.75 -9.35 6.02
CA LYS A 50 -6.79 -10.34 6.27
C LYS A 50 -6.76 -11.45 5.21
N ARG A 51 -6.46 -11.08 3.96
CA ARG A 51 -6.36 -12.01 2.84
C ARG A 51 -4.95 -12.51 2.57
N GLN A 52 -3.94 -11.85 3.14
CA GLN A 52 -2.52 -12.09 2.86
C GLN A 52 -2.18 -11.90 1.37
N GLU A 53 -2.82 -10.91 0.73
CA GLU A 53 -2.68 -10.63 -0.70
C GLU A 53 -2.44 -9.15 -0.97
N LEU A 54 -1.72 -8.84 -2.05
CA LEU A 54 -1.57 -7.45 -2.51
C LEU A 54 -2.88 -6.96 -3.13
N VAL A 55 -3.30 -5.76 -2.72
CA VAL A 55 -4.41 -5.04 -3.34
C VAL A 55 -3.98 -4.62 -4.75
N ARG A 56 -4.68 -5.15 -5.75
CA ARG A 56 -4.46 -4.83 -7.18
C ARG A 56 -5.48 -3.84 -7.72
N ASP A 57 -6.70 -3.92 -7.21
CA ASP A 57 -7.82 -3.05 -7.56
C ASP A 57 -8.48 -2.57 -6.26
N PHE A 58 -8.38 -1.26 -6.00
CA PHE A 58 -8.94 -0.63 -4.81
C PHE A 58 -10.46 -0.52 -4.86
N ASP A 59 -11.07 -0.61 -6.05
CA ASP A 59 -12.51 -0.45 -6.27
C ASP A 59 -13.23 -1.81 -6.45
N ALA A 60 -12.50 -2.91 -6.20
CA ALA A 60 -13.01 -4.27 -6.25
C ALA A 60 -14.19 -4.46 -5.30
N ALA A 61 -15.17 -5.28 -5.70
CA ALA A 61 -16.41 -5.48 -4.94
C ALA A 61 -16.20 -5.95 -3.48
N ILE A 62 -15.09 -6.65 -3.22
CA ILE A 62 -14.67 -7.14 -1.90
C ILE A 62 -14.29 -6.03 -0.90
N TYR A 63 -14.21 -4.78 -1.37
CA TYR A 63 -13.85 -3.59 -0.60
C TYR A 63 -14.96 -2.54 -0.55
N ARG A 64 -16.15 -2.84 -1.12
CA ARG A 64 -17.31 -1.92 -1.15
C ARG A 64 -18.23 -2.04 0.06
N GLU A 65 -17.75 -2.60 1.17
CA GLU A 65 -18.52 -2.74 2.42
C GLU A 65 -18.52 -1.44 3.23
#